data_AF-A0A1M5S6F6-F1
#
_entry.id   AF-A0A1M5S6F6-F1
#
_cell.length_a   1.000
_cell.length_b   1.000
_cell.length_c   1.000
_cell.angle_alpha   90.00
_cell.angle_beta   90.00
_cell.angle_gamma   90.00
#
_symmetry.space_group_name_H-M   'P 1'
#
loop_
_entity.id
_entity.type
_entity.pdbx_description
1 polymer ?
#
loop_
_entity_poly.entity_id
_entity_poly.type
_entity_poly.pdbx_seq_one_letter_code
_entity_poly.pdbx_strand_id
1 'polypeptide(L)'
;MNILNSDTIKIKSWMGCLGFLGFLGPIVYYISKNTTAFLFEVFFAFFALYWEGKFSTNIKDEKFIYNKLRAGDMSGKFGLVGVIIIIFNAFTNPSIEGRYTYLIMCLPIILSVQIIARSFLLYKYEKKIQR
;
A
#
# COMPACT_ATOMS: atom_id res chain seq x y z
N MET A 1 18.43 8.93 -29.16
CA MET A 1 17.06 8.42 -28.92
C MET A 1 16.53 9.13 -27.66
N ASN A 2 15.74 10.18 -27.86
CA ASN A 2 15.21 11.05 -26.79
C ASN A 2 14.00 10.39 -26.12
N ILE A 3 14.19 9.66 -25.01
CA ILE A 3 13.06 9.09 -24.23
C ILE A 3 13.02 9.66 -22.78
N LEU A 4 13.95 10.54 -22.41
CA LEU A 4 14.03 11.07 -21.04
C LEU A 4 13.30 12.41 -20.83
N ASN A 5 12.19 12.63 -21.52
CA ASN A 5 11.29 13.72 -21.19
C ASN A 5 9.91 13.15 -20.84
N SER A 6 9.86 12.36 -19.77
CA SER A 6 8.58 12.12 -19.09
C SER A 6 8.48 13.19 -18.01
N ASP A 7 7.62 14.17 -18.23
CA ASP A 7 7.25 15.16 -17.22
C ASP A 7 7.07 14.46 -15.87
N THR A 8 7.87 14.87 -14.88
CA THR A 8 7.78 14.30 -13.54
C THR A 8 6.45 14.74 -12.96
N ILE A 9 5.45 13.85 -12.99
CA ILE A 9 4.17 14.08 -12.31
C ILE A 9 4.49 14.37 -10.85
N LYS A 10 4.34 15.64 -10.46
CA LYS A 10 4.68 16.11 -9.12
C LYS A 10 3.56 15.72 -8.17
N ILE A 11 3.72 14.58 -7.50
CA ILE A 11 2.83 14.13 -6.44
C ILE A 11 3.12 14.98 -5.20
N LYS A 12 2.08 15.53 -4.57
CA LYS A 12 2.24 16.29 -3.34
C LYS A 12 2.13 15.34 -2.14
N SER A 13 3.14 15.31 -1.26
CA SER A 13 3.16 14.40 -0.10
C SER A 13 1.95 14.53 0.85
N TRP A 14 1.31 15.70 0.92
CA TRP A 14 0.11 15.87 1.74
C TRP A 14 -1.08 15.02 1.26
N MET A 15 -1.10 14.60 -0.01
CA MET A 15 -2.13 13.69 -0.53
C MET A 15 -2.14 12.36 0.22
N GLY A 16 -1.04 11.99 0.88
CA GLY A 16 -1.00 10.82 1.76
C GLY A 16 -1.93 10.92 2.98
N CYS A 17 -2.32 12.13 3.39
CA CYS A 17 -3.30 12.31 4.46
C CYS A 17 -4.70 11.79 4.10
N LEU A 18 -5.00 11.59 2.81
CA LEU A 18 -6.25 10.92 2.40
C LEU A 18 -6.33 9.49 2.95
N GLY A 19 -5.19 8.88 3.32
CA GLY A 19 -5.15 7.57 3.95
C GLY A 19 -5.87 7.48 5.29
N PHE A 20 -6.04 8.61 6.00
CA PHE A 20 -6.80 8.63 7.25
C PHE A 20 -8.29 8.31 7.06
N LEU A 21 -8.84 8.50 5.86
CA LEU A 21 -10.22 8.10 5.55
C LEU A 21 -10.42 6.57 5.69
N GLY A 22 -9.35 5.78 5.62
CA GLY A 22 -9.42 4.33 5.84
C GLY A 22 -9.88 3.93 7.24
N PHE A 23 -9.64 4.78 8.24
CA PHE A 23 -10.10 4.52 9.61
C PHE A 23 -11.63 4.63 9.77
N LEU A 24 -12.34 5.22 8.81
CA LEU A 24 -13.81 5.23 8.82
C LEU A 24 -14.38 3.82 8.68
N GLY A 25 -13.69 2.89 8.02
CA GLY A 25 -14.18 1.53 7.82
C GLY A 25 -14.46 0.78 9.13
N PRO A 26 -13.45 0.60 10.01
CA PRO A 26 -13.66 -0.03 11.31
C PRO A 26 -14.70 0.69 12.19
N ILE A 27 -14.76 2.03 12.13
CA ILE A 27 -15.73 2.84 12.90
C ILE A 27 -17.16 2.56 12.42
N VAL A 28 -17.41 2.64 11.11
CA VAL A 28 -18.72 2.39 10.50
C VAL A 28 -19.14 0.94 10.70
N TYR A 29 -18.21 -0.01 10.57
CA TYR A 29 -18.48 -1.43 10.85
C TYR A 29 -18.87 -1.65 12.32
N TYR A 30 -18.17 -1.01 13.27
CA TYR A 30 -18.47 -1.16 14.69
C TYR A 30 -19.91 -0.74 15.01
N ILE A 31 -20.38 0.36 14.42
CA ILE A 31 -21.72 0.95 14.63
C ILE A 31 -22.81 0.17 13.87
N SER A 32 -22.60 -0.12 12.58
CA SER A 32 -23.65 -0.65 11.69
C SER A 32 -23.63 -2.16 11.52
N LYS A 33 -22.53 -2.83 11.89
CA LYS A 33 -22.23 -4.24 11.57
C LYS A 33 -22.27 -4.56 10.06
N ASN A 34 -22.25 -3.56 9.21
CA ASN A 34 -22.29 -3.74 7.76
C ASN A 34 -20.87 -3.87 7.18
N THR A 35 -20.60 -4.98 6.49
CA THR A 35 -19.31 -5.27 5.87
C THR A 35 -18.96 -4.32 4.71
N THR A 36 -19.94 -3.59 4.14
CA THR A 36 -19.67 -2.55 3.13
C THR A 36 -18.79 -1.42 3.67
N ALA A 37 -18.71 -1.26 5.00
CA ALA A 37 -17.82 -0.31 5.65
C ALA A 37 -16.34 -0.52 5.28
N PHE A 38 -15.93 -1.75 4.97
CA PHE A 38 -14.54 -2.04 4.62
C PHE A 38 -14.11 -1.48 3.26
N LEU A 39 -15.02 -0.94 2.44
CA LEU A 39 -14.67 -0.15 1.25
C LEU A 39 -13.75 1.04 1.57
N PHE A 40 -13.89 1.62 2.77
CA PHE A 40 -13.03 2.71 3.20
C PHE A 40 -11.56 2.29 3.33
N GLU A 41 -11.25 1.01 3.56
CA GLU A 41 -9.86 0.55 3.74
C GLU A 41 -8.97 0.78 2.51
N VAL A 42 -9.55 0.87 1.31
CA VAL A 42 -8.82 1.23 0.08
C VAL A 42 -8.09 2.57 0.22
N PHE A 43 -8.62 3.48 1.04
CA PHE A 43 -7.95 4.74 1.31
C PHE A 43 -6.60 4.54 2.00
N PHE A 44 -6.37 3.50 2.79
CA PHE A 44 -5.07 3.27 3.42
C PHE A 44 -3.91 3.24 2.41
N ALA A 45 -4.13 2.72 1.20
CA ALA A 45 -3.11 2.73 0.15
C ALA A 45 -2.61 4.15 -0.20
N PHE A 46 -3.42 5.19 0.03
CA PHE A 46 -3.04 6.58 -0.21
C PHE A 46 -1.88 7.03 0.67
N PHE A 47 -1.62 6.40 1.83
CA PHE A 47 -0.41 6.69 2.62
C PHE A 47 0.88 6.47 1.81
N ALA A 48 0.86 5.66 0.75
CA ALA A 48 1.99 5.51 -0.16
C ALA A 48 2.36 6.84 -0.88
N LEU A 49 1.36 7.68 -1.19
CA LEU A 49 1.54 8.98 -1.84
C LEU A 49 2.40 9.94 -1.01
N TYR A 50 2.40 9.78 0.32
CA TYR A 50 3.29 10.55 1.19
C TYR A 50 4.75 10.34 0.83
N TRP A 51 5.14 9.07 0.67
CA TRP A 51 6.51 8.69 0.30
C TRP A 51 6.81 9.03 -1.16
N GLU A 52 5.88 8.74 -2.08
CA GLU A 52 6.03 9.07 -3.50
C GLU A 52 6.25 10.56 -3.71
N GLY A 53 5.52 11.41 -2.99
CA GLY A 53 5.71 12.85 -3.07
C GLY A 53 7.12 13.32 -2.68
N LYS A 54 7.79 12.61 -1.75
CA LYS A 54 9.15 12.98 -1.28
C LYS A 54 10.26 12.74 -2.28
N PHE A 55 10.07 11.86 -3.26
CA PHE A 55 11.06 11.59 -4.32
C PHE A 55 10.51 11.84 -5.73
N SER A 56 9.29 12.36 -5.86
CA SER A 56 8.62 12.62 -7.15
C SER A 56 9.38 13.55 -8.09
N THR A 57 10.26 14.40 -7.55
CA THR A 57 11.08 15.36 -8.30
C THR A 57 12.41 14.79 -8.80
N ASN A 58 12.77 13.56 -8.45
CA ASN A 58 14.01 12.94 -8.88
C ASN A 58 13.95 12.58 -10.38
N ILE A 59 15.06 12.78 -11.08
CA ILE A 59 15.23 12.33 -12.46
C ILE A 59 15.19 10.80 -12.45
N LYS A 60 14.36 10.21 -13.32
CA LYS A 60 14.25 8.76 -13.47
C LYS A 60 15.42 8.26 -14.32
N ASP A 61 16.46 7.78 -13.67
CA ASP A 61 17.60 7.11 -14.29
C ASP A 61 17.44 5.57 -14.25
N GLU A 62 18.40 4.85 -14.82
CA GLU A 62 18.42 3.37 -14.80
C GLU A 62 18.45 2.81 -13.36
N LYS A 63 19.12 3.53 -12.47
CA LYS A 63 19.22 3.18 -11.04
C LYS A 63 17.88 3.28 -10.33
N PHE A 64 17.09 4.32 -10.62
CA PHE A 64 15.73 4.45 -10.10
C PHE A 64 14.87 3.25 -10.52
N ILE A 65 15.00 2.79 -11.77
CA ILE A 65 14.30 1.60 -12.26
C ILE A 65 14.72 0.36 -11.44
N TYR A 66 16.02 0.15 -11.24
CA TYR A 66 16.52 -0.96 -10.43
C TYR A 66 16.00 -0.90 -8.97
N ASN A 67 16.06 0.27 -8.33
CA ASN A 67 15.57 0.46 -6.97
C ASN A 67 14.06 0.23 -6.86
N LYS A 68 13.29 0.65 -7.88
CA LYS A 68 11.84 0.42 -7.95
C LYS A 68 11.52 -1.07 -8.08
N LEU A 69 12.25 -1.80 -8.91
CA LEU A 69 12.10 -3.26 -9.03
C LEU A 69 12.45 -3.95 -7.70
N ARG A 70 13.59 -3.61 -7.09
CA ARG A 70 14.01 -4.16 -5.80
C ARG A 70 12.99 -3.90 -4.69
N ALA A 71 12.45 -2.68 -4.62
CA ALA A 71 11.40 -2.33 -3.65
C ALA A 71 10.10 -3.10 -3.93
N GLY A 72 9.75 -3.28 -5.21
CA GLY A 72 8.63 -4.10 -5.66
C GLY A 72 8.77 -5.56 -5.26
N ASP A 73 9.93 -6.17 -5.46
CA ASP A 73 10.17 -7.57 -5.09
C ASP A 73 10.09 -7.80 -3.59
N MET A 74 10.73 -6.93 -2.80
CA MET A 74 10.73 -7.04 -1.34
C MET A 74 9.33 -6.84 -0.75
N SER A 75 8.63 -5.79 -1.18
CA SER A 75 7.25 -5.53 -0.73
C SER A 75 6.27 -6.59 -1.25
N GLY A 76 6.47 -7.09 -2.47
CA GLY A 76 5.66 -8.15 -3.07
C GLY A 76 5.77 -9.47 -2.30
N LYS A 77 6.98 -9.92 -1.98
CA LYS A 77 7.20 -11.10 -1.13
C LYS A 77 6.54 -10.94 0.24
N PHE A 78 6.68 -9.77 0.86
CA PHE A 78 6.04 -9.45 2.13
C PHE A 78 4.50 -9.52 2.03
N GLY A 79 3.92 -8.91 1.01
CA GLY A 79 2.47 -8.93 0.77
C GLY A 79 1.94 -10.34 0.52
N LEU A 80 2.63 -11.13 -0.31
CA LEU A 80 2.25 -12.52 -0.58
C LEU A 80 2.26 -13.39 0.68
N VAL A 81 3.32 -13.31 1.50
CA VAL A 81 3.37 -14.02 2.78
C VAL A 81 2.22 -13.59 3.69
N GLY A 82 1.94 -12.30 3.77
CA GLY A 82 0.81 -11.78 4.54
C GLY A 82 -0.55 -12.30 4.07
N VAL A 83 -0.79 -12.33 2.74
CA VAL A 83 -2.01 -12.89 2.15
C VAL A 83 -2.16 -14.38 2.48
N ILE A 84 -1.09 -15.17 2.36
CA ILE A 84 -1.12 -16.60 2.71
C ILE A 84 -1.50 -16.79 4.18
N ILE A 85 -0.89 -16.02 5.08
CA ILE A 85 -1.20 -16.08 6.52
C ILE A 85 -2.66 -15.71 6.77
N ILE A 86 -3.17 -14.64 6.15
CA ILE A 86 -4.57 -14.23 6.29
C ILE A 86 -5.52 -15.32 5.79
N ILE A 87 -5.27 -15.89 4.61
CA ILE A 87 -6.11 -16.96 4.07
C ILE A 87 -6.10 -18.16 5.02
N PHE A 88 -4.92 -18.60 5.47
CA PHE A 88 -4.80 -19.72 6.41
C PHE A 88 -5.57 -19.47 7.71
N ASN A 89 -5.44 -18.27 8.30
CA ASN A 89 -6.17 -17.90 9.50
C ASN A 89 -7.68 -17.82 9.28
N ALA A 90 -8.14 -17.39 8.10
CA ALA A 90 -9.57 -17.36 7.79
C ALA A 90 -10.20 -18.75 7.94
N PHE A 91 -9.53 -19.81 7.46
CA PHE A 91 -10.03 -21.18 7.56
C PHE A 91 -10.12 -21.74 8.97
N THR A 92 -9.50 -21.09 9.97
CA THR A 92 -9.66 -21.47 11.39
C THR A 92 -11.05 -21.12 11.92
N ASN A 93 -11.76 -20.17 11.30
CA ASN A 93 -13.12 -19.83 11.70
C ASN A 93 -14.10 -20.90 11.18
N PRO A 94 -14.92 -21.53 12.04
CA PRO A 94 -15.87 -22.55 11.60
C PRO A 94 -17.05 -21.95 10.80
N SER A 95 -17.40 -20.68 11.05
CA SER A 95 -18.51 -20.01 10.36
C SER A 95 -18.07 -19.43 9.02
N ILE A 96 -18.80 -19.75 7.95
CA ILE A 96 -18.59 -19.21 6.60
C ILE A 96 -18.67 -17.67 6.61
N GLU A 97 -19.66 -17.09 7.29
CA GLU A 97 -19.81 -15.63 7.42
C GLU A 97 -18.62 -14.99 8.14
N GLY A 98 -18.10 -15.66 9.17
CA GLY A 98 -16.90 -15.23 9.88
C GLY A 98 -15.66 -15.23 8.99
N ARG A 99 -15.51 -16.23 8.12
CA ARG A 99 -14.41 -16.29 7.12
C ARG A 99 -14.49 -15.11 6.17
N TYR A 100 -15.66 -14.86 5.58
CA TYR A 100 -15.86 -13.77 4.63
C TYR A 100 -15.58 -12.41 5.26
N THR A 101 -16.13 -12.17 6.45
CA THR A 101 -15.92 -10.92 7.19
C THR A 101 -14.45 -10.69 7.49
N TYR A 102 -13.75 -11.72 7.94
CA TYR A 102 -12.31 -11.65 8.21
C TYR A 102 -11.48 -11.38 6.95
N LEU A 103 -11.78 -12.06 5.83
CA LEU A 103 -11.06 -11.88 4.57
C LEU A 103 -11.27 -10.46 4.00
N ILE A 104 -12.51 -9.96 3.99
CA ILE A 104 -12.83 -8.63 3.48
C ILE A 104 -12.21 -7.53 4.34
N MET A 105 -12.04 -7.75 5.64
CA MET A 105 -11.35 -6.83 6.56
C MET A 105 -9.82 -6.90 6.43
N CYS A 106 -9.23 -8.09 6.29
CA CYS A 106 -7.77 -8.22 6.35
C CYS A 106 -7.06 -8.09 5.00
N LEU A 107 -7.69 -8.54 3.90
CA LEU A 107 -7.05 -8.52 2.57
C LEU A 107 -6.76 -7.09 2.05
N PRO A 108 -7.70 -6.13 2.11
CA PRO A 108 -7.41 -4.77 1.65
C PRO A 108 -6.35 -4.07 2.50
N ILE A 109 -6.30 -4.37 3.81
CA ILE A 109 -5.26 -3.87 4.71
C ILE A 109 -3.88 -4.36 4.28
N ILE A 110 -3.67 -5.66 4.09
CA ILE A 110 -2.33 -6.18 3.72
C ILE A 110 -1.88 -5.66 2.35
N LEU A 111 -2.80 -5.54 1.39
CA LEU A 111 -2.50 -4.99 0.07
C LEU A 111 -2.14 -3.50 0.15
N SER A 112 -2.87 -2.72 0.97
CA SER A 112 -2.55 -1.32 1.22
C SER A 112 -1.18 -1.17 1.88
N VAL A 113 -0.88 -1.99 2.90
CA VAL A 113 0.43 -2.02 3.55
C VAL A 113 1.54 -2.39 2.57
N GLN A 114 1.32 -3.35 1.68
CA GLN A 114 2.28 -3.70 0.62
C GLN A 114 2.59 -2.49 -0.28
N ILE A 115 1.56 -1.74 -0.71
CA ILE A 115 1.74 -0.55 -1.55
C ILE A 115 2.53 0.52 -0.80
N ILE A 116 2.19 0.78 0.48
CA ILE A 116 2.92 1.71 1.34
C ILE A 116 4.38 1.28 1.51
N ALA A 117 4.61 -0.02 1.77
CA ALA A 117 5.94 -0.59 1.96
C ALA A 117 6.80 -0.43 0.70
N ARG A 118 6.22 -0.65 -0.48
CA ARG A 118 6.92 -0.42 -1.76
C ARG A 118 7.40 1.02 -1.88
N SER A 119 6.52 1.99 -1.67
CA SER A 119 6.85 3.41 -1.83
C SER A 119 7.81 3.90 -0.73
N PHE A 120 7.70 3.38 0.50
CA PHE A 120 8.66 3.61 1.57
C PHE A 120 10.05 3.04 1.28
N LEU A 121 10.13 1.78 0.82
CA LEU A 121 11.40 1.12 0.49
C LEU A 121 12.10 1.84 -0.67
N LEU A 122 11.34 2.23 -1.69
CA LEU A 122 11.88 3.02 -2.80
C LEU A 122 12.48 4.34 -2.29
N TYR A 123 11.73 5.10 -1.49
CA TYR A 123 12.26 6.32 -0.85
C TYR A 123 13.55 6.06 -0.05
N LYS A 124 13.60 4.95 0.70
CA LYS A 124 14.78 4.57 1.48
C LYS A 124 15.98 4.23 0.59
N TYR A 125 15.78 3.49 -0.50
CA TYR A 125 16.85 3.12 -1.43
C TYR A 125 17.41 4.32 -2.19
N GLU A 126 16.55 5.25 -2.59
CA GLU A 126 16.96 6.52 -3.20
C GLU A 126 17.81 7.36 -2.22
N LYS A 127 17.38 7.47 -0.95
CA LYS A 127 18.06 8.29 0.06
C LYS A 127 19.39 7.69 0.55
N LYS A 128 19.50 6.36 0.65
CA LYS A 128 20.70 5.70 1.21
C LYS A 128 21.94 5.86 0.33
N ILE A 129 21.79 6.18 -0.96
CA ILE A 129 22.91 6.23 -1.92
C ILE A 129 23.36 7.69 -2.20
N GLN A 130 22.68 8.69 -1.64
CA GLN A 130 23.11 10.10 -1.71
C GLN A 130 24.04 10.52 -0.54
N ARG A 131 24.36 9.60 0.37
CA ARG A 131 25.41 9.73 1.39
C ARG A 131 26.55 8.79 1.04
#